data_AF-A0A5C3QST7-F1
#
_entry.id   AF-A0A5C3QST7-F1
#
_cell.length_a   1.000
_cell.length_b   1.000
_cell.length_c   1.000
_cell.angle_alpha   90.00
_cell.angle_beta   90.00
_cell.angle_gamma   90.00
#
_symmetry.space_group_name_H-M   'P 1'
#
loop_
_entity.id
_entity.type
_entity.pdbx_description
1 polymer ?
#
loop_
_entity_poly.entity_id
_entity_poly.type
_entity_poly.pdbx_seq_one_letter_code
_entity_poly.pdbx_strand_id
1 'polypeptide(L)'
;MSTNKLRPRVPFRFTEDGVEDEPVDAVLDEQQQEDVITRLKVEASTWNLRYLYALEALVGISFFMQLRSLFNPSVQNVFSIALQTPAHGTLAWSTFHSLLALALHYFLLCLAQIRSSTNVDHLQGFGIPKPLLDYPVLALLYSATAISPIACLLSGRAWPTTLWWSCSLVLTVVIETMGKSIAEETRGLVELETKKYTAPNA
;
A
#
# COMPACT_ATOMS: atom_id res chain seq x y z
N MET A 1 51.33 9.51 -26.11
CA MET A 1 50.45 9.34 -27.27
C MET A 1 49.44 8.25 -26.93
N SER A 2 48.24 8.62 -26.50
CA SER A 2 47.17 7.68 -26.13
C SER A 2 46.26 7.51 -27.34
N THR A 3 46.23 6.31 -27.92
CA THR A 3 45.38 6.00 -29.08
C THR A 3 43.93 5.91 -28.62
N ASN A 4 43.10 6.84 -29.11
CA ASN A 4 41.65 6.78 -29.07
C ASN A 4 41.20 5.41 -29.60
N LYS A 5 40.85 4.50 -28.70
CA LYS A 5 40.32 3.18 -29.06
C LYS A 5 38.85 3.38 -29.42
N LEU A 6 38.61 3.75 -30.68
CA LEU A 6 37.27 3.86 -31.27
C LEU A 6 36.50 2.57 -31.00
N ARG A 7 35.41 2.68 -30.22
CA ARG A 7 34.51 1.57 -29.91
C ARG A 7 33.80 1.18 -31.22
N PRO A 8 34.02 -0.02 -31.76
CA PRO A 8 33.39 -0.43 -33.00
C PRO A 8 31.87 -0.54 -32.81
N ARG A 9 31.11 -0.08 -33.81
CA ARG A 9 29.66 -0.33 -33.88
C ARG A 9 29.47 -1.81 -34.18
N VAL A 10 28.94 -2.54 -33.20
CA VAL A 10 28.57 -3.94 -33.38
C VAL A 10 27.20 -3.96 -34.07
N PRO A 11 27.08 -4.53 -35.29
CA PRO A 11 25.78 -4.68 -35.93
C PRO A 11 24.89 -5.62 -35.12
N PHE A 12 23.60 -5.30 -35.06
CA PHE A 12 22.57 -6.09 -34.40
C PHE A 12 22.61 -7.53 -34.93
N ARG A 13 22.97 -8.48 -34.06
CA ARG A 13 22.77 -9.91 -34.29
C ARG A 13 21.53 -10.31 -33.51
N PHE A 14 20.50 -10.76 -34.23
CA PHE A 14 19.40 -11.49 -33.61
C PHE A 14 19.96 -12.84 -33.15
N THR A 15 20.14 -12.99 -31.84
CA THR A 15 20.43 -14.27 -31.22
C THR A 15 19.10 -15.00 -31.06
N GLU A 16 18.69 -15.72 -32.11
CA GLU A 16 17.81 -16.89 -31.93
C GLU A 16 18.61 -17.92 -31.11
N ASP A 17 18.00 -18.44 -30.05
CA ASP A 17 18.47 -19.54 -29.20
C ASP A 17 19.41 -19.19 -28.02
N GLY A 18 18.80 -18.68 -26.94
CA GLY A 18 18.73 -19.47 -25.69
C GLY A 18 19.94 -19.62 -24.77
N VAL A 19 20.96 -18.74 -24.78
CA VAL A 19 22.01 -18.76 -23.74
C VAL A 19 22.31 -17.36 -23.16
N GLU A 20 22.32 -17.33 -21.83
CA GLU A 20 22.36 -16.22 -20.87
C GLU A 20 23.69 -15.44 -20.83
N ASP A 21 23.99 -14.61 -21.83
CA ASP A 21 25.05 -13.59 -21.70
C ASP A 21 24.66 -12.32 -22.47
N GLU A 22 23.56 -11.66 -22.09
CA GLU A 22 23.37 -10.26 -22.49
C GLU A 22 24.40 -9.39 -21.76
N PRO A 23 25.25 -8.62 -22.47
CA PRO A 23 26.14 -7.69 -21.83
C PRO A 23 25.31 -6.62 -21.10
N VAL A 24 25.43 -6.59 -19.77
CA VAL A 24 24.74 -5.67 -18.84
C VAL A 24 24.94 -4.17 -19.19
N ASP A 25 25.89 -3.85 -20.08
CA ASP A 25 26.24 -2.50 -20.56
C ASP A 25 25.76 -2.17 -21.99
N ALA A 26 24.73 -2.86 -22.49
CA ALA A 26 24.10 -2.49 -23.76
C ALA A 26 23.44 -1.10 -23.62
N VAL A 27 24.02 -0.10 -24.32
CA VAL A 27 23.46 1.25 -24.38
C VAL A 27 22.19 1.20 -25.24
N LEU A 28 21.03 1.29 -24.62
CA LEU A 28 19.74 1.36 -25.30
C LEU A 28 19.66 2.62 -26.16
N ASP A 29 19.19 2.50 -27.39
CA ASP A 29 18.87 3.65 -28.23
C ASP A 29 17.62 4.41 -27.68
N GLU A 30 17.36 5.61 -28.19
CA GLU A 30 16.29 6.47 -27.66
C GLU A 30 14.90 5.84 -27.77
N GLN A 31 14.68 5.04 -28.81
CA GLN A 31 13.41 4.36 -29.04
C GLN A 31 13.24 3.20 -28.05
N GLN A 32 14.28 2.39 -27.87
CA GLN A 32 14.30 1.31 -26.88
C GLN A 32 14.12 1.86 -25.45
N GLN A 33 14.74 3.00 -25.12
CA GLN A 33 14.54 3.64 -23.82
C GLN A 33 13.07 4.06 -23.60
N GLU A 34 12.43 4.67 -24.61
CA GLU A 34 11.03 5.07 -24.53
C GLU A 34 10.10 3.86 -24.39
N ASP A 35 10.37 2.78 -25.13
CA ASP A 35 9.60 1.53 -25.08
C ASP A 35 9.70 0.89 -23.68
N VAL A 36 10.91 0.85 -23.10
CA VAL A 36 11.13 0.33 -21.75
C VAL A 36 10.41 1.20 -20.70
N ILE A 37 10.56 2.52 -20.76
CA ILE A 37 9.89 3.44 -19.82
C ILE A 37 8.36 3.30 -19.92
N THR A 38 7.82 3.26 -21.14
CA THR A 38 6.38 3.09 -21.38
C THR A 38 5.88 1.77 -20.82
N ARG A 39 6.61 0.67 -21.08
CA ARG A 39 6.28 -0.64 -20.53
C ARG A 39 6.31 -0.63 -18.99
N LEU A 40 7.35 -0.07 -18.38
CA LEU A 40 7.46 0.04 -16.92
C LEU A 40 6.31 0.85 -16.32
N LYS A 41 5.87 1.93 -16.95
CA LYS A 41 4.67 2.70 -16.51
C LYS A 41 3.39 1.88 -16.55
N VAL A 42 3.18 1.12 -17.62
CA VAL A 42 1.99 0.27 -17.77
C VAL A 42 2.01 -0.87 -16.74
N GLU A 43 3.16 -1.50 -16.53
CA GLU A 43 3.34 -2.55 -15.52
C GLU A 43 3.13 -1.98 -14.10
N ALA A 44 3.78 -0.87 -13.77
CA ALA A 44 3.65 -0.17 -12.49
C ALA A 44 2.19 0.21 -12.19
N SER A 45 1.51 0.87 -13.13
CA SER A 45 0.10 1.25 -12.95
C SER A 45 -0.82 0.04 -12.74
N THR A 46 -0.56 -1.08 -13.43
CA THR A 46 -1.31 -2.33 -13.27
C THR A 46 -1.09 -2.95 -11.89
N TRP A 47 0.16 -3.01 -11.42
CA TRP A 47 0.48 -3.54 -10.09
C TRP A 47 -0.09 -2.66 -8.97
N ASN A 48 0.02 -1.34 -9.12
CA ASN A 48 -0.50 -0.38 -8.14
C ASN A 48 -2.02 -0.50 -8.00
N LEU A 49 -2.75 -0.64 -9.11
CA LEU A 49 -4.18 -0.90 -9.08
C LEU A 49 -4.53 -2.20 -8.34
N ARG A 50 -3.78 -3.28 -8.59
CA ARG A 50 -3.98 -4.57 -7.90
C ARG A 50 -3.71 -4.46 -6.39
N TYR A 51 -2.65 -3.77 -5.99
CA TYR A 51 -2.33 -3.55 -4.58
C TYR A 51 -3.43 -2.75 -3.88
N LEU A 52 -3.96 -1.72 -4.53
CA LEU A 52 -5.06 -0.92 -4.00
C LEU A 52 -6.32 -1.77 -3.80
N TYR A 53 -6.72 -2.58 -4.78
CA TYR A 53 -7.85 -3.49 -4.61
C TYR A 53 -7.64 -4.52 -3.50
N ALA A 54 -6.42 -5.06 -3.36
CA ALA A 54 -6.09 -5.97 -2.27
C ALA A 54 -6.22 -5.28 -0.90
N LEU A 55 -5.78 -4.02 -0.78
CA LEU A 55 -5.94 -3.23 0.44
C LEU A 55 -7.42 -2.94 0.75
N GLU A 56 -8.20 -2.52 -0.25
CA GLU A 56 -9.64 -2.29 -0.09
C GLU A 56 -10.37 -3.55 0.38
N ALA A 57 -10.08 -4.70 -0.24
CA ALA A 57 -10.65 -5.98 0.17
C ALA A 57 -10.24 -6.34 1.61
N LEU A 58 -8.97 -6.18 1.96
CA LEU A 58 -8.45 -6.47 3.30
C LEU A 58 -9.11 -5.59 4.37
N VAL A 59 -9.21 -4.28 4.12
CA VAL A 59 -9.88 -3.32 5.02
C VAL A 59 -11.37 -3.63 5.11
N GLY A 60 -12.03 -3.94 3.99
CA GLY A 60 -13.45 -4.27 3.94
C GLY A 60 -13.78 -5.54 4.73
N ILE A 61 -12.95 -6.59 4.62
CA ILE A 61 -13.08 -7.80 5.42
C ILE A 61 -12.93 -7.48 6.90
N SER A 62 -11.89 -6.72 7.28
CA SER A 62 -11.68 -6.33 8.67
C SER A 62 -12.81 -5.45 9.22
N PHE A 63 -13.33 -4.52 8.42
CA PHE A 63 -14.50 -3.70 8.75
C PHE A 63 -15.72 -4.59 9.03
N PHE A 64 -16.01 -5.54 8.16
CA PHE A 64 -17.14 -6.46 8.34
C PHE A 64 -16.98 -7.32 9.61
N MET A 65 -15.75 -7.78 9.88
CA MET A 65 -15.42 -8.50 11.10
C MET A 65 -15.66 -7.66 12.37
N GLN A 66 -15.27 -6.38 12.38
CA GLN A 66 -15.56 -5.46 13.48
C GLN A 66 -17.06 -5.15 13.60
N LEU A 67 -17.77 -5.05 12.47
CA LEU A 67 -19.21 -4.80 12.44
C LEU A 67 -19.98 -5.97 13.09
N ARG A 68 -19.60 -7.21 12.75
CA ARG A 68 -20.13 -8.41 13.41
C ARG A 68 -19.91 -8.35 14.93
N SER A 69 -18.72 -7.94 15.37
CA SER A 69 -18.40 -7.82 16.80
C SER A 69 -19.21 -6.74 17.51
N LEU A 70 -19.64 -5.69 16.82
CA LEU A 70 -20.52 -4.66 17.38
C LEU A 70 -21.92 -5.21 17.69
N PHE A 71 -22.48 -6.00 16.77
CA PHE A 71 -23.83 -6.57 16.93
C PHE A 71 -23.86 -7.83 17.80
N ASN A 72 -22.74 -8.55 17.92
CA ASN A 72 -22.64 -9.79 18.69
C ASN A 72 -21.39 -9.79 19.59
N PRO A 73 -21.37 -8.97 20.65
CA PRO A 73 -20.20 -8.82 21.51
C PRO A 73 -19.85 -10.09 22.31
N SER A 74 -20.78 -11.04 22.45
CA SER A 74 -20.56 -12.32 23.13
C SER A 74 -19.85 -13.37 22.27
N VAL A 75 -19.75 -13.16 20.96
CA VAL A 75 -19.10 -14.10 20.05
C VAL A 75 -17.58 -14.00 20.22
N GLN A 76 -16.94 -15.15 20.40
CA GLN A 76 -15.49 -15.27 20.40
C GLN A 76 -14.88 -14.57 19.19
N ASN A 77 -13.85 -13.74 19.41
CA ASN A 77 -13.15 -13.10 18.30
C ASN A 77 -12.45 -14.16 17.43
N VAL A 78 -12.23 -13.85 16.16
CA VAL A 78 -11.70 -14.81 15.17
C VAL A 78 -10.38 -15.42 15.62
N PHE A 79 -9.51 -14.63 16.26
CA PHE A 79 -8.22 -15.11 16.77
C PHE A 79 -8.37 -16.08 17.93
N SER A 80 -9.34 -15.88 18.83
CA SER A 80 -9.61 -16.80 19.93
C SER A 80 -10.12 -18.15 19.44
N ILE A 81 -10.92 -18.16 18.36
CA ILE A 81 -11.35 -19.39 17.68
C ILE A 81 -10.15 -20.08 17.02
N ALA A 82 -9.34 -19.33 16.27
CA ALA A 82 -8.18 -19.87 15.56
C ALA A 82 -7.10 -20.44 16.50
N LEU A 83 -6.89 -19.80 17.65
CA LEU A 83 -5.90 -20.20 18.66
C LEU A 83 -6.48 -21.14 19.73
N GLN A 84 -7.75 -21.54 19.61
CA GLN A 84 -8.44 -22.43 20.56
C GLN A 84 -8.34 -21.98 22.03
N THR A 85 -8.30 -20.68 22.26
CA THR A 85 -8.17 -20.13 23.62
C THR A 85 -9.55 -19.94 24.26
N PRO A 86 -9.69 -20.19 25.58
CA PRO A 86 -10.94 -19.95 26.28
C PRO A 86 -11.38 -18.49 26.14
N ALA A 87 -12.69 -18.28 25.98
CA ALA A 87 -13.27 -16.94 25.89
C ALA A 87 -13.06 -16.21 27.22
N HIS A 88 -12.08 -15.32 27.28
CA HIS A 88 -12.01 -14.34 28.35
C HIS A 88 -13.05 -13.25 28.09
N GLY A 89 -13.69 -12.75 29.15
CA GLY A 89 -14.79 -11.78 29.06
C GLY A 89 -14.45 -10.58 28.18
N THR A 90 -15.48 -9.89 27.71
CA THR A 90 -15.32 -8.73 26.82
C THR A 90 -14.51 -7.61 27.48
N LEU A 91 -13.83 -6.81 26.65
CA LEU A 91 -13.17 -5.59 27.10
C LEU A 91 -14.24 -4.64 27.68
N ALA A 92 -13.92 -3.94 28.77
CA ALA A 92 -14.80 -2.87 29.26
C ALA A 92 -15.02 -1.85 28.13
N TRP A 93 -16.24 -1.35 27.98
CA TRP A 93 -16.61 -0.47 26.87
C TRP A 93 -16.29 -1.04 25.48
N SER A 94 -16.44 -2.36 25.28
CA SER A 94 -16.23 -3.01 23.98
C SER A 94 -16.98 -2.31 22.85
N THR A 95 -18.19 -1.81 23.10
CA THR A 95 -18.97 -1.02 22.13
C THR A 95 -18.24 0.22 21.66
N PHE A 96 -17.61 0.98 22.58
CA PHE A 96 -16.81 2.15 22.22
C PHE A 96 -15.63 1.76 21.34
N HIS A 97 -14.89 0.72 21.72
CA HIS A 97 -13.75 0.24 20.94
C HIS A 97 -14.17 -0.28 19.55
N SER A 98 -15.30 -0.97 19.44
CA SER A 98 -15.85 -1.42 18.16
C SER A 98 -16.25 -0.24 17.26
N LEU A 99 -16.92 0.77 17.82
CA LEU A 99 -17.31 1.99 17.08
C LEU A 99 -16.07 2.77 16.61
N LEU A 100 -15.07 2.93 17.49
CA LEU A 100 -13.80 3.56 17.14
C LEU A 100 -13.10 2.78 16.01
N ALA A 101 -13.01 1.45 16.13
CA ALA A 101 -12.42 0.60 15.10
C ALA A 101 -13.18 0.76 13.78
N LEU A 102 -14.51 0.72 13.76
CA LEU A 102 -15.31 0.91 12.56
C LEU A 102 -15.09 2.28 11.91
N ALA A 103 -15.05 3.35 12.69
CA ALA A 103 -14.74 4.69 12.20
C ALA A 103 -13.34 4.77 11.57
N LEU A 104 -12.35 4.15 12.20
CA LEU A 104 -10.98 4.08 11.68
C LEU A 104 -10.90 3.26 10.39
N HIS A 105 -11.55 2.10 10.32
CA HIS A 105 -11.57 1.28 9.11
C HIS A 105 -12.29 1.99 7.96
N TYR A 106 -13.40 2.67 8.23
CA TYR A 106 -14.09 3.49 7.23
C TYR A 106 -13.17 4.58 6.70
N PHE A 107 -12.46 5.29 7.59
CA PHE A 107 -11.48 6.28 7.20
C PHE A 107 -10.33 5.69 6.37
N LEU A 108 -9.80 4.53 6.75
CA LEU A 108 -8.76 3.83 5.99
C LEU A 108 -9.25 3.38 4.60
N LEU A 109 -10.52 2.97 4.49
CA LEU A 109 -11.14 2.62 3.20
C LEU A 109 -11.25 3.86 2.31
N CYS A 110 -11.71 4.98 2.88
CA CYS A 110 -11.71 6.27 2.18
C CYS A 110 -10.31 6.65 1.69
N LEU A 111 -9.28 6.52 2.53
CA LEU A 111 -7.90 6.80 2.13
C LEU A 111 -7.42 5.87 0.99
N ALA A 112 -7.75 4.58 1.04
CA ALA A 112 -7.41 3.65 -0.03
C ALA A 112 -8.06 4.05 -1.36
N GLN A 113 -9.36 4.42 -1.33
CA GLN A 113 -10.09 4.90 -2.50
C GLN A 113 -9.54 6.22 -3.04
N ILE A 114 -9.18 7.16 -2.16
CA ILE A 114 -8.55 8.43 -2.55
C ILE A 114 -7.24 8.17 -3.30
N ARG A 115 -6.43 7.23 -2.81
CA ARG A 115 -5.17 6.84 -3.46
C ARG A 115 -5.39 6.07 -4.77
N SER A 116 -6.50 5.35 -4.90
CA SER A 116 -6.84 4.62 -6.13
C SER A 116 -7.45 5.50 -7.22
N SER A 117 -8.14 6.57 -6.84
CA SER A 117 -8.76 7.46 -7.83
C SER A 117 -7.71 8.37 -8.45
N THR A 118 -7.36 8.12 -9.71
CA THR A 118 -6.60 9.08 -10.53
C THR A 118 -7.36 10.40 -10.75
N ASN A 119 -8.66 10.42 -10.46
CA ASN A 119 -9.54 11.55 -10.63
C ASN A 119 -10.00 12.09 -9.28
N VAL A 120 -9.33 13.14 -8.80
CA VAL A 120 -9.61 13.80 -7.51
C VAL A 120 -11.04 14.35 -7.46
N ASP A 121 -11.64 14.61 -8.62
CA ASP A 121 -13.00 15.14 -8.76
C ASP A 121 -14.08 14.13 -8.34
N HIS A 122 -13.81 12.82 -8.45
CA HIS A 122 -14.77 11.80 -7.98
C HIS A 122 -14.93 11.79 -6.46
N LEU A 123 -13.92 12.28 -5.72
CA LEU A 123 -13.89 12.27 -4.26
C LEU A 123 -14.81 13.32 -3.64
N GLN A 124 -15.11 14.40 -4.37
CA GLN A 124 -16.08 15.40 -3.94
C GLN A 124 -17.50 14.81 -3.92
N GLY A 125 -17.80 13.84 -4.79
CA GLY A 125 -19.08 13.13 -4.82
C GLY A 125 -19.34 12.25 -3.60
N PHE A 126 -18.27 11.78 -2.94
CA PHE A 126 -18.37 10.98 -1.69
C PHE A 126 -18.43 11.84 -0.43
N GLY A 127 -18.37 13.17 -0.55
CA GLY A 127 -18.52 14.09 0.57
C GLY A 127 -17.40 14.03 1.59
N ILE A 128 -16.21 13.53 1.24
CA ILE A 128 -15.05 13.51 2.16
C ILE A 128 -14.49 14.93 2.23
N PRO A 129 -14.57 15.62 3.38
CA PRO A 129 -14.03 16.97 3.48
C PRO A 129 -12.51 16.95 3.36
N LYS A 130 -11.96 17.78 2.48
CA LYS A 130 -10.52 18.03 2.30
C LYS A 130 -9.71 18.14 3.61
N PRO A 131 -10.18 18.80 4.69
CA PRO A 131 -9.40 18.88 5.93
C PRO A 131 -9.13 17.53 6.61
N LEU A 132 -9.84 16.45 6.27
CA LEU A 132 -9.52 15.11 6.76
C LEU A 132 -8.22 14.53 6.17
N LEU A 133 -7.74 15.10 5.07
CA LEU A 133 -6.45 14.77 4.46
C LEU A 133 -5.30 15.62 5.02
N ASP A 134 -5.59 16.60 5.89
CA ASP A 134 -4.56 17.41 6.50
C ASP A 134 -3.72 16.57 7.48
N TYR A 135 -2.40 16.70 7.37
CA TYR A 135 -1.42 15.97 8.17
C TYR A 135 -1.72 15.88 9.69
N PRO A 136 -2.12 16.95 10.41
CA PRO A 136 -2.41 16.84 11.84
C PRO A 136 -3.62 15.94 12.15
N VAL A 137 -4.65 15.97 11.30
CA VAL A 137 -5.84 15.12 11.48
C VAL A 137 -5.47 13.66 11.21
N LEU A 138 -4.67 13.41 10.18
CA LEU A 138 -4.18 12.09 9.85
C LEU A 138 -3.34 11.49 10.99
N ALA A 139 -2.41 12.28 11.57
CA ALA A 139 -1.58 11.85 12.68
C ALA A 139 -2.41 11.49 13.92
N LEU A 140 -3.47 12.25 14.21
CA LEU A 140 -4.40 11.95 15.30
C LEU A 140 -5.14 10.64 15.05
N LEU A 141 -5.66 10.43 13.84
CA LEU A 141 -6.38 9.21 13.47
C LEU A 141 -5.46 7.97 13.53
N TYR A 142 -4.22 8.09 13.09
CA TYR A 142 -3.23 7.01 13.21
C TYR A 142 -2.90 6.71 14.67
N SER A 143 -2.74 7.75 15.50
CA SER A 143 -2.52 7.57 16.93
C SER A 143 -3.72 6.89 17.62
N ALA A 144 -4.94 7.20 17.17
CA ALA A 144 -6.16 6.59 17.71
C ALA A 144 -6.23 5.08 17.49
N THR A 145 -5.54 4.52 16.48
CA THR A 145 -5.47 3.07 16.26
C THR A 145 -4.77 2.32 17.40
N ALA A 146 -3.91 3.00 18.18
CA ALA A 146 -3.19 2.41 19.31
C ALA A 146 -4.02 2.38 20.60
N ILE A 147 -5.15 3.11 20.67
CA ILE A 147 -5.98 3.22 21.89
C ILE A 147 -6.48 1.85 22.35
N SER A 148 -7.12 1.10 21.45
CA SER A 148 -7.68 -0.23 21.75
C SER A 148 -6.63 -1.27 22.15
N PRO A 149 -5.51 -1.46 21.43
CA PRO A 149 -4.50 -2.43 21.85
C PRO A 149 -3.81 -2.04 23.16
N ILE A 150 -3.53 -0.75 23.41
CA ILE A 150 -2.99 -0.29 24.70
C ILE A 150 -3.99 -0.57 25.83
N ALA A 151 -5.28 -0.28 25.63
CA ALA A 151 -6.31 -0.56 26.62
C ALA A 151 -6.40 -2.07 26.96
N CYS A 152 -6.19 -2.94 25.97
CA CYS A 152 -6.14 -4.40 26.18
C CYS A 152 -4.93 -4.81 27.02
N LEU A 153 -3.75 -4.27 26.71
CA LEU A 153 -2.52 -4.55 27.44
C LEU A 153 -2.61 -4.08 28.90
N LEU A 154 -3.07 -2.84 29.13
CA LEU A 154 -3.23 -2.28 30.47
C LEU A 154 -4.29 -3.03 31.30
N SER A 155 -5.31 -3.59 30.64
CA SER A 155 -6.33 -4.41 31.29
C SER A 155 -5.93 -5.87 31.50
N GLY A 156 -4.69 -6.26 31.17
CA GLY A 156 -4.19 -7.63 31.32
C GLY A 156 -4.97 -8.65 30.48
N ARG A 157 -5.49 -8.25 29.32
CA ARG A 157 -6.26 -9.16 28.46
C ARG A 157 -5.35 -10.18 27.77
N ALA A 158 -5.94 -11.32 27.43
CA ALA A 158 -5.24 -12.39 26.71
C ALA A 158 -4.78 -11.92 25.31
N TRP A 159 -3.67 -12.48 24.84
CA TRP A 159 -3.06 -12.15 23.54
C TRP A 159 -4.01 -12.18 22.34
N PRO A 160 -4.93 -13.16 22.19
CA PRO A 160 -5.87 -13.16 21.05
C PRO A 160 -6.77 -11.91 21.03
N THR A 161 -7.18 -11.42 22.20
CA THR A 161 -7.96 -10.19 22.32
C THR A 161 -7.12 -8.98 21.94
N THR A 162 -5.87 -8.90 22.41
CA THR A 162 -4.96 -7.82 22.02
C THR A 162 -4.69 -7.82 20.52
N LEU A 163 -4.47 -8.98 19.90
CA LEU A 163 -4.29 -9.12 18.46
C LEU A 163 -5.53 -8.66 17.69
N TRP A 164 -6.73 -9.07 18.14
CA TRP A 164 -7.99 -8.61 17.56
C TRP A 164 -8.11 -7.09 17.54
N TRP A 165 -7.79 -6.44 18.65
CA TRP A 165 -7.84 -4.97 18.75
C TRP A 165 -6.65 -4.27 18.09
N SER A 166 -5.60 -5.01 17.71
CA SER A 166 -4.46 -4.49 16.96
C SER A 166 -4.70 -4.43 15.44
N CYS A 167 -5.79 -5.02 14.93
CA CYS A 167 -6.08 -5.05 13.49
C CYS A 167 -6.06 -3.66 12.84
N SER A 168 -6.68 -2.65 13.45
CA SER A 168 -6.67 -1.29 12.92
C SER A 168 -5.25 -0.72 12.79
N LEU A 169 -4.41 -0.93 13.81
CA LEU A 169 -3.02 -0.48 13.81
C LEU A 169 -2.21 -1.16 12.71
N VAL A 170 -2.35 -2.49 12.58
CA VAL A 170 -1.67 -3.26 11.54
C VAL A 170 -2.08 -2.79 10.16
N LEU A 171 -3.38 -2.59 9.91
CA LEU A 171 -3.87 -2.10 8.63
C LEU A 171 -3.35 -0.70 8.30
N THR A 172 -3.28 0.19 9.28
CA THR A 172 -2.67 1.53 9.09
C THR A 172 -1.22 1.41 8.64
N VAL A 173 -0.42 0.57 9.30
CA VAL A 173 0.99 0.35 8.92
C VAL A 173 1.11 -0.23 7.51
N VAL A 174 0.26 -1.21 7.17
CA VAL A 174 0.25 -1.84 5.85
C VAL A 174 -0.09 -0.83 4.75
N ILE A 175 -1.17 -0.05 4.93
CA ILE A 175 -1.60 0.98 3.97
C ILE A 175 -0.52 2.04 3.79
N GLU A 176 0.13 2.46 4.87
CA GLU A 176 1.18 3.47 4.78
C GLU A 176 2.43 2.95 4.08
N THR A 177 2.85 1.72 4.38
CA THR A 177 3.99 1.07 3.73
C THR A 177 3.76 0.89 2.24
N MET A 178 2.56 0.43 1.85
CA MET A 178 2.18 0.28 0.44
C MET A 178 2.11 1.64 -0.25
N GLY A 179 1.55 2.67 0.39
CA GLY A 179 1.52 4.02 -0.15
C GLY A 179 2.92 4.59 -0.43
N LYS A 180 3.87 4.37 0.49
CA LYS A 180 5.27 4.75 0.29
C LYS A 180 5.91 4.00 -0.87
N SER A 181 5.66 2.69 -0.96
CA SER A 181 6.19 1.86 -2.06
C SER A 181 5.72 2.35 -3.42
N ILE A 182 4.42 2.68 -3.57
CA ILE A 182 3.84 3.26 -4.79
C ILE A 182 4.47 4.63 -5.12
N ALA A 183 4.64 5.47 -4.10
CA ALA A 183 5.24 6.79 -4.28
C ALA A 183 6.72 6.73 -4.68
N GLU A 184 7.47 5.78 -4.12
CA GLU A 184 8.88 5.52 -4.47
C GLU A 184 9.01 5.00 -5.91
N GLU A 185 8.15 4.07 -6.32
CA GLU A 185 8.10 3.59 -7.72
C GLU A 185 7.79 4.73 -8.70
N THR A 186 6.79 5.55 -8.38
CA THR A 186 6.40 6.70 -9.21
C THR A 186 7.56 7.69 -9.33
N ARG A 187 8.26 7.98 -8.22
CA ARG A 187 9.45 8.83 -8.23
C ARG A 187 10.57 8.22 -9.08
N GLY A 188 10.80 6.91 -8.96
CA GLY A 188 11.79 6.20 -9.77
C GLY A 188 11.51 6.31 -11.27
N LEU A 189 10.24 6.21 -11.69
CA LEU A 189 9.85 6.40 -13.10
C LEU A 189 10.11 7.83 -13.59
N VAL A 190 9.78 8.84 -12.79
CA VAL A 190 10.08 10.25 -13.11
C VAL A 190 11.59 10.47 -13.21
N GLU A 191 12.38 9.90 -12.30
CA GLU A 191 13.83 9.98 -12.36
C GLU A 191 14.41 9.29 -13.62
N LEU A 192 13.83 8.15 -14.04
CA LEU A 192 14.22 7.49 -15.29
C LEU A 192 13.91 8.36 -16.52
N GLU A 193 12.75 9.02 -16.55
CA GLU A 193 12.42 9.98 -17.62
C GLU A 193 13.43 11.12 -17.70
N THR A 194 13.86 11.66 -16.56
CA THR A 194 14.86 12.75 -16.54
C THR A 194 16.24 12.32 -17.01
N LYS A 195 16.55 11.00 -16.97
CA LYS A 195 17.83 10.43 -17.42
C LYS A 195 17.82 10.00 -18.88
N LYS A 196 16.69 10.13 -19.58
CA LYS A 196 16.57 9.78 -21.00
C LYS A 196 17.64 10.53 -21.80
N TYR A 197 18.44 9.79 -22.57
CA TYR A 197 19.45 10.38 -23.43
C TYR A 197 18.77 11.20 -24.53
N THR A 198 19.20 12.44 -24.73
CA THR A 198 18.80 13.26 -25.88
C THR A 198 20.03 13.48 -26.73
N ALA A 199 20.07 12.90 -27.93
CA ALA A 199 21.18 13.10 -28.84
C ALA A 199 21.30 14.58 -29.21
N PRO A 200 22.49 15.19 -29.07
CA PRO A 200 22.71 16.51 -29.63
C PRO A 200 22.58 16.41 -31.15
N ASN A 201 21.68 17.23 -31.73
CA ASN A 201 21.36 17.37 -33.16
C ASN A 201 20.14 16.59 -33.71
N ALA A 202 19.21 16.16 -32.86
CA ALA A 202 17.83 15.84 -33.29
C ALA A 202 16.97 17.11 -33.44
#